data_AF-A0A3N4RR86-F1
#
_entry.id   AF-A0A3N4RR86-F1
#
_cell.length_a   1.000
_cell.length_b   1.000
_cell.length_c   1.000
_cell.angle_alpha   90.00
_cell.angle_beta   90.00
_cell.angle_gamma   90.00
#
_symmetry.space_group_name_H-M   'P 1'
#
loop_
_entity.id
_entity.type
_entity.pdbx_description
1 polymer ?
#
loop_
_entity_poly.entity_id
_entity_poly.type
_entity_poly.pdbx_seq_one_letter_code
_entity_poly.pdbx_strand_id
1 'polypeptide(L)'
;MAETIQLTRGQVESAMRAAMTMDAIVGRLTYDEEFAKDLSSDPRGTMEKAGLSFDKEGMDSLMTMDSKRFDSAAEALFNLVDSEFLYKVAGPSCDPL
;
A
#
# COMPACT_ATOMS: atom_id res chain seq x y z
N MET A 1 21.84 -13.91 -16.65
CA MET A 1 20.75 -14.19 -17.62
C MET A 1 19.53 -13.50 -17.06
N ALA A 2 19.06 -12.42 -17.69
CA ALA A 2 17.83 -11.77 -17.25
C ALA A 2 16.68 -12.59 -17.84
N GLU A 3 16.00 -13.39 -17.01
CA GLU A 3 14.74 -13.99 -17.40
C GLU A 3 13.73 -12.85 -17.62
N THR A 4 13.36 -12.63 -18.88
CA THR A 4 12.30 -11.66 -19.21
C THR A 4 10.99 -12.25 -18.76
N ILE A 5 10.55 -11.91 -17.56
CA ILE A 5 9.27 -12.36 -17.01
C ILE A 5 8.15 -11.78 -17.89
N GLN A 6 7.47 -12.64 -18.64
CA GLN A 6 6.31 -12.25 -19.43
C GLN A 6 5.08 -12.22 -18.52
N LEU A 7 4.70 -11.03 -18.07
CA LEU A 7 3.47 -10.81 -17.33
C LEU A 7 2.27 -10.86 -18.27
N THR A 8 1.18 -11.47 -17.81
CA THR A 8 -0.10 -11.43 -18.53
C THR A 8 -0.70 -10.02 -18.48
N ARG A 9 -1.59 -9.69 -19.42
CA ARG A 9 -2.29 -8.39 -19.43
C ARG A 9 -2.99 -8.11 -18.09
N GLY A 10 -3.60 -9.13 -17.49
CA GLY A 10 -4.26 -9.00 -16.18
C GLY A 10 -3.27 -8.64 -15.07
N GLN A 11 -2.08 -9.24 -15.06
CA GLN A 11 -1.02 -8.93 -14.10
C GLN A 11 -0.46 -7.51 -14.27
N VAL A 12 -0.34 -7.03 -15.51
CA VAL A 12 0.06 -5.63 -15.78
C VAL A 12 -0.99 -4.65 -15.25
N GLU A 13 -2.28 -4.91 -15.52
CA GLU A 13 -3.37 -4.05 -15.02
C GLU A 13 -3.45 -4.07 -13.49
N SER A 14 -3.26 -5.23 -12.86
CA SER A 14 -3.21 -5.35 -11.39
C SER A 14 -1.98 -4.68 -10.78
N ALA A 15 -0.81 -4.77 -11.40
CA ALA A 15 0.39 -4.05 -10.98
C ALA A 15 0.20 -2.52 -11.06
N MET A 16 -0.42 -2.02 -12.12
CA MET A 16 -0.73 -0.60 -12.27
C MET A 16 -1.70 -0.11 -11.20
N ARG A 17 -2.75 -0.88 -10.89
CA ARG A 17 -3.69 -0.56 -9.80
C ARG A 17 -2.99 -0.53 -8.44
N ALA A 18 -2.13 -1.50 -8.17
CA ALA A 18 -1.34 -1.54 -6.94
C ALA A 18 -0.43 -0.31 -6.82
N ALA A 19 0.28 0.05 -7.90
CA ALA A 19 1.15 1.22 -7.92
C ALA A 19 0.38 2.53 -7.68
N MET A 20 -0.76 2.71 -8.35
CA MET A 20 -1.63 3.88 -8.12
C MET A 20 -2.15 3.95 -6.69
N THR A 21 -2.47 2.79 -6.08
CA THR A 21 -2.92 2.72 -4.69
C THR A 21 -1.81 3.12 -3.73
N MET A 22 -0.58 2.63 -3.94
CA MET A 22 0.57 3.03 -3.12
C MET A 22 0.83 4.54 -3.21
N ASP A 23 0.87 5.09 -4.42
CA ASP A 23 1.09 6.52 -4.61
C ASP A 23 -0.02 7.38 -3.99
N ALA A 24 -1.27 6.91 -4.09
CA ALA A 24 -2.41 7.61 -3.49
C ALA A 24 -2.33 7.65 -1.96
N ILE A 25 -1.90 6.56 -1.32
CA ILE A 25 -1.73 6.52 0.14
C ILE A 25 -0.59 7.43 0.57
N VAL A 26 0.56 7.36 -0.11
CA VAL A 26 1.70 8.24 0.18
C VAL A 26 1.28 9.71 0.04
N GLY A 27 0.59 10.06 -1.04
CA GLY A 27 0.08 11.41 -1.28
C GLY A 27 -0.88 11.89 -0.20
N ARG A 28 -1.86 11.05 0.19
CA ARG A 28 -2.79 11.39 1.27
C ARG A 28 -2.10 11.51 2.63
N LEU A 29 -1.20 10.60 2.99
CA LEU A 29 -0.42 10.71 4.22
C LEU A 29 0.45 11.98 4.26
N THR A 30 0.89 12.48 3.10
CA THR A 30 1.73 13.68 3.02
C THR A 30 0.92 14.98 3.14
N TYR A 31 -0.28 15.03 2.57
CA TYR A 31 -1.03 16.28 2.39
C TYR A 31 -2.40 16.34 3.08
N ASP A 32 -2.90 15.20 3.59
CA ASP A 32 -4.22 15.05 4.19
C ASP A 32 -4.07 14.60 5.66
N GLU A 33 -3.95 15.60 6.55
CA GLU A 33 -3.77 15.38 7.99
C GLU A 33 -4.97 14.65 8.63
N GLU A 34 -6.18 14.87 8.11
CA GLU A 34 -7.39 14.19 8.57
C GLU A 34 -7.35 12.71 8.18
N PHE A 35 -6.97 12.40 6.95
CA PHE A 35 -6.74 11.02 6.52
C PHE A 35 -5.67 10.34 7.36
N ALA A 36 -4.53 10.99 7.64
CA ALA A 36 -3.47 10.40 8.45
C ALA A 36 -3.95 10.09 9.88
N LYS A 37 -4.73 11.00 10.48
CA LYS A 37 -5.31 10.82 11.81
C LYS A 37 -6.34 9.68 11.83
N ASP A 38 -7.24 9.64 10.86
CA ASP A 38 -8.25 8.59 10.73
C ASP A 38 -7.60 7.23 10.45
N LEU A 39 -6.57 7.19 9.60
CA LEU A 39 -5.81 5.98 9.30
C LEU A 39 -5.14 5.42 10.56
N SER A 40 -4.66 6.27 11.47
CA SER A 40 -4.07 5.82 12.74
C SER A 40 -5.07 5.25 13.76
N SER A 41 -6.36 5.54 13.56
CA SER A 41 -7.46 5.17 14.47
C SER A 41 -8.28 4.00 13.95
N ASP A 42 -8.59 4.00 12.65
CA ASP A 42 -9.29 2.95 11.92
C ASP A 42 -8.64 2.77 10.53
N PRO A 43 -7.49 2.06 10.44
CA PRO A 43 -6.76 1.91 9.19
C PRO A 43 -7.64 1.28 8.09
N ARG A 44 -8.41 0.25 8.45
CA ARG A 44 -9.20 -0.52 7.48
C ARG A 44 -10.39 0.28 6.97
N GLY A 45 -11.18 0.88 7.84
CA GLY A 45 -12.33 1.67 7.43
C GLY A 45 -11.92 2.96 6.70
N THR A 46 -10.80 3.57 7.08
CA THR A 46 -10.26 4.75 6.39
C THR A 46 -9.80 4.41 4.97
N MET A 47 -9.10 3.28 4.80
CA MET A 47 -8.70 2.77 3.49
C MET A 47 -9.92 2.43 2.61
N GLU A 48 -10.92 1.76 3.17
CA GLU A 48 -12.16 1.41 2.46
C GLU A 48 -12.94 2.65 2.02
N LYS A 49 -13.12 3.64 2.91
CA LYS A 49 -13.76 4.93 2.59
C LYS A 49 -13.00 5.70 1.51
N ALA A 50 -11.68 5.57 1.48
CA ALA A 50 -10.83 6.18 0.46
C ALA A 50 -10.81 5.42 -0.87
N GLY A 51 -11.44 4.24 -0.95
CA GLY A 51 -11.39 3.36 -2.12
C GLY A 51 -10.01 2.76 -2.37
N LEU A 52 -9.18 2.67 -1.33
CA LEU A 52 -7.81 2.17 -1.39
C LEU A 52 -7.80 0.72 -0.93
N SER A 53 -7.32 -0.17 -1.80
CA SER A 53 -7.24 -1.59 -1.48
C SER A 53 -5.96 -2.19 -2.04
N PHE A 54 -5.28 -2.97 -1.22
CA PHE A 54 -4.13 -3.76 -1.64
C PHE A 54 -4.58 -5.17 -1.95
N ASP A 55 -4.39 -5.58 -3.20
CA ASP A 55 -4.49 -6.96 -3.59
C ASP A 55 -3.10 -7.59 -3.64
N LYS A 56 -2.97 -8.79 -3.07
CA LYS A 56 -1.69 -9.50 -2.98
C LYS A 56 -1.12 -9.77 -4.37
N GLU A 57 -1.95 -10.22 -5.30
CA GLU A 57 -1.51 -10.53 -6.66
C GLU A 57 -1.06 -9.27 -7.41
N GLY A 58 -1.75 -8.14 -7.20
CA GLY A 58 -1.33 -6.83 -7.69
C GLY A 58 0.02 -6.38 -7.15
N MET A 59 0.29 -6.58 -5.86
CA MET A 59 1.57 -6.23 -5.22
C MET A 59 2.71 -7.13 -5.72
N ASP A 60 2.49 -8.45 -5.81
CA ASP A 60 3.47 -9.40 -6.35
C ASP A 60 3.80 -9.07 -7.82
N SER A 61 2.78 -8.70 -8.61
CA SER A 61 2.94 -8.26 -9.99
C SER A 61 3.70 -6.95 -10.08
N LEU A 62 3.45 -5.99 -9.18
CA LEU A 62 4.17 -4.72 -9.12
C LEU A 62 5.64 -4.92 -8.78
N MET A 63 5.96 -5.71 -7.76
CA MET A 63 7.36 -6.03 -7.40
C MET A 63 8.12 -6.65 -8.56
N THR A 64 7.43 -7.46 -9.38
CA THR A 64 8.01 -8.11 -10.55
C THR A 64 8.17 -7.15 -11.73
N MET A 65 7.18 -6.28 -11.96
CA MET A 65 7.13 -5.36 -13.11
C MET A 65 7.99 -4.11 -12.92
N ASP A 66 7.94 -3.51 -11.73
CA ASP A 66 8.55 -2.23 -11.38
C ASP A 66 8.96 -2.22 -9.89
N SER A 67 9.97 -3.03 -9.58
CA SER A 67 10.54 -3.13 -8.24
C SER A 67 11.02 -1.78 -7.69
N LYS A 68 11.55 -0.90 -8.54
CA LYS A 68 12.02 0.43 -8.10
C LYS A 68 10.88 1.29 -7.59
N ARG A 69 9.74 1.30 -8.29
CA ARG A 69 8.58 2.06 -7.83
C ARG A 69 7.98 1.46 -6.57
N PHE A 70 7.93 0.14 -6.47
CA PHE A 70 7.54 -0.54 -5.24
C PHE A 70 8.44 -0.13 -4.07
N ASP A 71 9.76 -0.25 -4.22
CA ASP A 71 10.73 0.07 -3.17
C ASP A 71 10.63 1.54 -2.74
N SER A 72 10.54 2.47 -3.70
CA SER A 72 10.42 3.90 -3.41
C SER A 72 9.12 4.24 -2.68
N ALA A 73 8.00 3.63 -3.08
CA ALA A 73 6.72 3.86 -2.42
C ALA A 73 6.68 3.21 -1.03
N ALA A 74 7.29 2.03 -0.86
CA ALA A 74 7.43 1.38 0.44
C ALA A 74 8.32 2.19 1.40
N GLU A 75 9.43 2.75 0.91
CA GLU A 75 10.30 3.64 1.67
C GLU A 75 9.57 4.93 2.07
N ALA A 76 8.82 5.53 1.16
CA ALA A 76 8.01 6.71 1.45
C ALA A 76 6.96 6.41 2.52
N LEU A 77 6.25 5.28 2.41
CA LEU A 77 5.32 4.83 3.45
C LEU A 77 6.07 4.68 4.79
N PHE A 78 7.17 3.95 4.83
CA PHE A 78 7.95 3.75 6.06
C PHE A 78 8.40 5.06 6.72
N ASN A 79 8.74 6.08 5.94
CA ASN A 79 9.09 7.41 6.46
C ASN A 79 7.90 8.21 6.97
N LEU A 80 6.69 7.94 6.46
CA LEU A 80 5.46 8.64 6.82
C LEU A 80 4.71 7.99 7.99
N VAL A 81 4.86 6.68 8.19
CA VAL A 81 4.22 5.97 9.30
C VAL A 81 5.20 5.62 10.40
N ASP A 82 4.88 6.04 11.63
CA ASP A 82 5.64 5.68 12.82
C ASP A 82 5.51 4.18 13.13
N SER A 83 6.48 3.64 13.86
CA SER A 83 6.51 2.30 14.45
C SER A 83 5.22 1.93 15.20
N GLU A 84 4.56 2.88 15.87
CA GLU A 84 3.25 2.67 16.50
C GLU A 84 2.13 2.38 15.50
N PHE A 85 2.17 2.98 14.31
CA PHE A 85 1.19 2.74 13.26
C PHE A 85 1.32 1.31 12.71
N LEU A 86 2.54 0.84 12.47
CA LEU A 86 2.80 -0.52 12.00
C LEU A 86 2.26 -1.57 12.99
N TYR A 87 2.35 -1.29 14.29
CA TYR A 87 1.78 -2.17 15.32
C TYR A 87 0.25 -2.26 15.24
N LYS A 88 -0.44 -1.15 14.99
CA LYS A 88 -1.91 -1.10 14.86
C LYS A 88 -2.43 -1.75 13.56
N VAL A 89 -1.63 -1.74 12.50
CA VAL A 89 -1.98 -2.39 11.22
C VAL A 89 -1.65 -3.88 11.21
N ALA A 90 -0.56 -4.28 11.89
CA ALA A 90 -0.15 -5.68 12.01
C ALA A 90 -0.88 -6.44 13.13
N GLY A 91 -1.51 -5.72 14.07
CA GLY A 91 -2.30 -6.32 15.14
C GLY A 91 -3.50 -7.10 14.59
N PRO A 92 -3.80 -8.30 15.12
CA PRO A 92 -5.05 -8.99 14.78
C PRO A 92 -6.23 -8.08 15.13
N SER A 93 -7.27 -8.07 14.28
CA SER A 93 -8.46 -7.22 14.42
C SER A 93 -9.30 -7.44 15.70
N CYS A 94 -8.81 -8.28 16.61
CA CYS A 94 -9.41 -8.61 17.90
C CYS A 94 -8.34 -8.41 18.98
N ASP A 95 -8.20 -7.18 19.48
CA ASP A 95 -7.72 -7.00 20.84
C ASP A 95 -8.92 -7.24 21.77
N PRO A 96 -8.88 -8.21 22.70
CA PRO A 96 -9.91 -8.33 23.72
C PRO A 96 -9.75 -7.14 24.68
N LEU A 97 -10.76 -6.28 24.72
CA LEU A 97 -10.94 -5.22 25.73
C LEU A 97 -10.69 -5.71 27.16
#